data_AF-A0A9N9S331-F1
#
_entry.id   AF-A0A9N9S331-F1
#
_cell.length_a   1.000
_cell.length_b   1.000
_cell.length_c   1.000
_cell.angle_alpha   90.00
_cell.angle_beta   90.00
_cell.angle_gamma   90.00
#
_symmetry.space_group_name_H-M   'P 1'
#
loop_
_entity.id
_entity.type
_entity.pdbx_description
1 polymer ?
#
loop_
_entity_poly.entity_id
_entity_poly.type
_entity_poly.pdbx_seq_one_letter_code
_entity_poly.pdbx_strand_id
1 'polypeptide(L)'
;MLRKNSIILYDILFIIMIHMTNGQTVKNLTAITWSHATNSQKLLNEVLSSDINFIEADIVFGYLKNDESKTQQPIMAHPPDVESDLTLESFLTQIWDFNKNTTKEKQKGIKIDFKSTDVFTNSISILNKMWNTDYEIWLNADIFSGPSNNTSTIPVDPDVFLTESNKFPNVTLSTGWTTRWGINYTEGIYTHEQVKVMIDGIKKHQKNNAITFPVRAGIAAQSIETLNHLYQSLNATNLVTFTIWSSENDNVNVENLRKMIFHFGLDKVYVDVPANLSSQLRYTNDSSRIHTKQSFVKNIMLNKKKNGKSCKVFFSQQKPFIAQI
;
A
#
# COMPACT_ATOMS: atom_id res chain seq x y z
N MET A 1 30.35 20.34 -34.75
CA MET A 1 28.90 20.49 -35.05
C MET A 1 28.48 19.19 -35.74
N LEU A 2 27.67 18.28 -35.21
CA LEU A 2 26.54 18.35 -34.29
C LEU A 2 26.55 17.08 -33.41
N ARG A 3 26.25 17.24 -32.11
CA ARG A 3 25.98 16.14 -31.18
C ARG A 3 24.58 15.61 -31.46
N LYS A 4 24.42 14.30 -31.69
CA LYS A 4 23.13 13.61 -31.60
C LYS A 4 22.94 13.17 -30.14
N ASN A 5 22.12 13.91 -29.41
CA ASN A 5 21.57 13.47 -28.14
C ASN A 5 20.45 12.46 -28.46
N SER A 6 20.69 11.18 -28.20
CA SER A 6 19.62 10.19 -28.15
C SER A 6 18.95 10.26 -26.78
N ILE A 7 17.80 10.91 -26.73
CA ILE A 7 16.87 10.80 -25.61
C ILE A 7 16.21 9.43 -25.74
N ILE A 8 16.56 8.51 -24.84
CA ILE A 8 15.87 7.23 -24.68
C ILE A 8 14.58 7.52 -23.92
N LEU A 9 13.46 7.49 -24.64
CA LEU A 9 12.11 7.55 -24.09
C LEU A 9 11.72 6.12 -23.70
N TYR A 10 11.70 5.82 -22.40
CA TYR A 10 11.06 4.60 -21.88
C TYR A 10 9.59 4.91 -21.61
N ASP A 11 8.72 4.69 -22.59
CA ASP A 11 7.28 4.63 -22.37
C ASP A 11 6.91 3.22 -21.89
N ILE A 12 6.65 3.09 -20.59
CA ILE A 12 6.15 1.87 -19.94
C ILE A 12 4.62 1.85 -20.08
N LEU A 13 4.09 0.96 -20.93
CA LEU A 13 2.66 0.68 -21.00
C LEU A 13 2.32 -0.40 -19.96
N PHE A 14 1.86 0.00 -18.78
CA PHE A 14 1.22 -0.88 -17.80
C PHE A 14 -0.29 -0.72 -17.97
N ILE A 15 -1.02 -1.77 -18.36
CA ILE A 15 -2.49 -1.68 -18.47
C ILE A 15 -3.06 -1.75 -17.05
N ILE A 16 -3.40 -0.58 -16.53
CA ILE A 16 -4.13 -0.37 -15.29
C ILE A 16 -5.46 0.23 -15.70
N MET A 17 -6.58 -0.23 -15.13
CA MET A 17 -7.91 0.28 -15.45
C MET A 17 -7.94 1.81 -15.35
N ILE A 18 -8.00 2.46 -16.52
CA ILE A 18 -7.77 3.89 -16.73
C ILE A 18 -9.02 4.67 -16.34
N HIS A 19 -8.91 5.61 -15.41
CA HIS A 19 -9.98 6.59 -15.16
C HIS A 19 -9.57 7.94 -15.75
N MET A 20 -10.37 8.46 -16.68
CA MET A 20 -10.14 9.75 -17.35
C MET A 20 -10.78 10.87 -16.54
N THR A 21 -9.98 11.77 -15.97
CA THR A 21 -10.44 13.10 -15.56
C THR A 21 -9.45 14.15 -16.10
N ASN A 22 -9.95 15.11 -16.87
CA ASN A 22 -9.19 16.25 -17.41
C ASN A 22 -7.86 15.93 -18.13
N GLY A 23 -7.80 14.85 -18.91
CA GLY A 23 -6.67 14.57 -19.81
C GLY A 23 -5.38 14.10 -19.13
N GLN A 24 -5.41 13.77 -17.84
CA GLN A 24 -4.32 13.07 -17.15
C GLN A 24 -4.75 11.62 -16.87
N THR A 25 -3.95 10.65 -17.35
CA THR A 25 -4.14 9.23 -17.02
C THR A 25 -3.70 8.98 -15.59
N VAL A 26 -4.66 8.82 -14.68
CA VAL A 26 -4.39 8.52 -13.27
C VAL A 26 -4.33 7.00 -13.09
N LYS A 27 -3.19 6.48 -12.60
CA LYS A 27 -2.97 5.06 -12.29
C LYS A 27 -3.97 4.64 -11.19
N ASN A 28 -4.83 3.66 -11.44
CA ASN A 28 -5.75 3.13 -10.42
C ASN A 28 -5.10 1.98 -9.64
N LEU A 29 -4.44 2.28 -8.52
CA LEU A 29 -3.79 1.31 -7.65
C LEU A 29 -4.78 0.36 -6.96
N THR A 30 -6.05 0.78 -6.79
CA THR A 30 -7.09 -0.08 -6.20
C THR A 30 -7.50 -1.25 -7.11
N ALA A 31 -7.10 -1.22 -8.39
CA ALA A 31 -7.35 -2.30 -9.34
C ALA A 31 -6.25 -3.38 -9.33
N ILE A 32 -5.11 -3.13 -8.66
CA ILE A 32 -4.04 -4.11 -8.51
C ILE A 32 -4.54 -5.24 -7.61
N THR A 33 -4.41 -6.47 -8.11
CA THR A 33 -4.86 -7.69 -7.44
C THR A 33 -3.72 -8.36 -6.67
N TRP A 34 -4.07 -8.99 -5.55
CA TRP A 34 -3.14 -9.54 -4.57
C TRP A 34 -3.44 -11.01 -4.31
N SER A 35 -2.38 -11.82 -4.23
CA SER A 35 -2.41 -13.12 -3.57
C SER A 35 -1.85 -12.92 -2.17
N HIS A 36 -2.75 -12.82 -1.20
CA HIS A 36 -2.42 -12.59 0.21
C HIS A 36 -1.89 -13.87 0.86
N ALA A 37 -0.88 -13.75 1.74
CA ALA A 37 -0.33 -14.85 2.53
C ALA A 37 0.05 -16.09 1.69
N THR A 38 0.80 -15.88 0.59
CA THR A 38 1.26 -16.94 -0.33
C THR A 38 2.42 -17.74 0.27
N ASN A 39 2.13 -18.46 1.35
CA ASN A 39 3.12 -19.05 2.25
C ASN A 39 3.39 -20.54 2.03
N SER A 40 3.08 -21.08 0.84
CA SER A 40 3.35 -22.49 0.52
C SER A 40 3.65 -22.69 -0.95
N GLN A 41 4.32 -23.78 -1.28
CA GLN A 41 4.62 -24.12 -2.68
C GLN A 41 3.34 -24.26 -3.52
N LYS A 42 2.28 -24.81 -2.93
CA LYS A 42 0.98 -24.93 -3.59
C LYS A 42 0.42 -23.56 -3.98
N LEU A 43 0.35 -22.62 -3.04
CA LEU A 43 -0.16 -21.28 -3.29
C LEU A 43 0.71 -20.52 -4.30
N LEU A 44 2.04 -20.70 -4.25
CA LEU A 44 2.95 -20.11 -5.22
C LEU A 44 2.64 -20.61 -6.64
N ASN A 45 2.44 -21.92 -6.83
CA ASN A 45 2.10 -22.48 -8.14
C ASN A 45 0.76 -21.94 -8.67
N GLU A 46 -0.24 -21.81 -7.79
CA GLU A 46 -1.55 -21.27 -8.12
C GLU A 46 -1.46 -19.79 -8.56
N VAL A 47 -0.73 -18.95 -7.82
CA VAL A 47 -0.63 -17.53 -8.18
C VAL A 47 0.19 -17.29 -9.46
N LEU A 48 1.28 -18.04 -9.67
CA LEU A 48 2.09 -17.92 -10.89
C LEU A 48 1.31 -18.31 -12.15
N SER A 49 0.31 -19.18 -12.04
CA SER A 49 -0.57 -19.57 -13.14
C SER A 49 -1.82 -18.68 -13.31
N SER A 50 -1.98 -17.67 -12.46
CA SER A 50 -3.13 -16.76 -12.46
C SER A 50 -2.84 -15.40 -13.11
N ASP A 51 -3.87 -14.55 -13.23
CA ASP A 51 -3.75 -13.15 -13.66
C ASP A 51 -3.51 -12.16 -12.49
N ILE A 52 -3.23 -12.66 -11.28
CA ILE A 52 -2.95 -11.82 -10.10
C ILE A 52 -1.69 -10.97 -10.33
N ASN A 53 -1.68 -9.72 -9.87
CA ASN A 53 -0.57 -8.78 -10.13
C ASN A 53 0.55 -8.87 -9.09
N PHE A 54 0.20 -8.97 -7.80
CA PHE A 54 1.15 -8.97 -6.69
C PHE A 54 1.02 -10.21 -5.83
N ILE A 55 2.16 -10.72 -5.38
CA ILE A 55 2.27 -11.80 -4.40
C ILE A 55 2.69 -11.17 -3.08
N GLU A 56 1.85 -11.30 -2.06
CA GLU A 56 2.20 -10.99 -0.68
C GLU A 56 2.45 -12.31 0.07
N ALA A 57 3.52 -12.35 0.85
CA ALA A 57 3.87 -13.54 1.61
C ALA A 57 4.70 -13.21 2.85
N ASP A 58 4.45 -13.97 3.91
CA ASP A 58 5.05 -13.83 5.22
C ASP A 58 6.34 -14.64 5.33
N ILE A 59 7.31 -14.11 6.07
CA ILE A 59 8.60 -14.76 6.30
C ILE A 59 8.84 -14.90 7.79
N VAL A 60 9.16 -16.12 8.22
CA VAL A 60 9.62 -16.46 9.56
C VAL A 60 10.97 -17.18 9.50
N PHE A 61 11.69 -17.18 10.61
CA PHE A 61 12.91 -17.96 10.75
C PHE A 61 12.56 -19.34 11.32
N GLY A 62 12.57 -20.35 10.46
CA GLY A 62 12.02 -21.68 10.76
C GLY A 62 12.70 -22.79 9.98
N TYR A 63 12.00 -23.92 9.79
CA TYR A 63 12.56 -25.12 9.20
C TYR A 63 11.85 -25.52 7.91
N LEU A 64 12.61 -26.03 6.95
CA LEU A 64 12.04 -26.65 5.76
C LEU A 64 11.49 -28.03 6.13
N LYS A 65 10.25 -28.32 5.73
CA LYS A 65 9.62 -29.63 5.96
C LYS A 65 10.47 -30.74 5.33
N ASN A 66 10.69 -31.81 6.10
CA ASN A 66 11.49 -32.98 5.70
C ASN A 66 12.99 -32.70 5.46
N ASP A 67 13.52 -31.56 5.89
CA ASP A 67 14.97 -31.31 5.90
C ASP A 67 15.63 -32.01 7.10
N GLU A 68 16.38 -33.07 6.81
CA GLU A 68 17.11 -33.85 7.82
C GLU A 68 18.17 -33.01 8.56
N SER A 69 18.71 -31.96 7.93
CA SER A 69 19.71 -31.09 8.56
C SER A 69 19.13 -30.27 9.72
N LYS A 70 17.80 -30.05 9.71
CA LYS A 70 17.08 -29.15 10.64
C LYS A 70 17.75 -27.78 10.75
N THR A 71 18.28 -27.28 9.64
CA THR A 71 18.90 -25.95 9.60
C THR A 71 17.80 -24.91 9.61
N GLN A 72 17.84 -24.01 10.60
CA GLN A 72 16.91 -22.90 10.65
C GLN A 72 17.27 -21.88 9.57
N GLN A 73 16.28 -21.42 8.82
CA GLN A 73 16.45 -20.51 7.69
C GLN A 73 15.19 -19.68 7.44
N PRO A 74 15.26 -18.58 6.66
CA PRO A 74 14.08 -17.85 6.24
C PRO A 74 13.16 -18.72 5.37
N ILE A 75 11.92 -18.91 5.81
CA ILE A 75 10.89 -19.70 5.14
C ILE A 75 9.61 -18.90 4.95
N MET A 76 8.82 -19.27 3.93
CA MET A 76 7.52 -18.65 3.68
C MET A 76 6.50 -19.24 4.66
N ALA A 77 6.12 -18.52 5.70
CA ALA A 77 5.18 -18.95 6.74
C ALA A 77 4.72 -17.76 7.59
N HIS A 78 3.54 -17.88 8.19
CA HIS A 78 2.99 -16.90 9.12
C HIS A 78 2.96 -17.50 10.55
N PRO A 79 3.38 -16.76 11.60
CA PRO A 79 3.26 -17.24 12.97
C PRO A 79 1.85 -17.72 13.32
N PRO A 80 1.70 -18.81 14.10
CA PRO A 80 2.73 -19.50 14.87
C PRO A 80 3.48 -20.59 14.07
N ASP A 81 3.27 -20.70 12.75
CA ASP A 81 3.94 -21.74 11.96
C ASP A 81 5.45 -21.47 11.92
N VAL A 82 6.23 -22.52 12.19
CA VAL A 82 7.70 -22.50 12.17
C VAL A 82 8.27 -23.50 11.16
N GLU A 83 7.41 -24.12 10.36
CA GLU A 83 7.78 -25.05 9.29
C GLU A 83 7.04 -24.71 8.01
N SER A 84 7.73 -24.79 6.87
CA SER A 84 7.13 -24.59 5.54
C SER A 84 7.69 -25.58 4.54
N ASP A 85 6.96 -25.83 3.46
CA ASP A 85 7.48 -26.55 2.29
C ASP A 85 8.27 -25.64 1.34
N LEU A 86 8.41 -24.35 1.68
CA LEU A 86 8.99 -23.35 0.80
C LEU A 86 9.92 -22.38 1.54
N THR A 87 11.19 -22.34 1.11
CA THR A 87 12.18 -21.38 1.61
C THR A 87 12.04 -20.03 0.91
N LEU A 88 12.54 -18.95 1.52
CA LEU A 88 12.60 -17.64 0.89
C LEU A 88 13.41 -17.67 -0.41
N GLU A 89 14.57 -18.34 -0.40
CA GLU A 89 15.43 -18.43 -1.59
C GLU A 89 14.70 -19.12 -2.74
N SER A 90 14.04 -20.26 -2.48
CA SER A 90 13.26 -20.98 -3.50
C SER A 90 12.06 -20.16 -4.00
N PHE A 91 11.34 -19.47 -3.11
CA PHE A 91 10.22 -18.59 -3.46
C PHE A 91 10.67 -17.48 -4.42
N LEU A 92 11.76 -16.77 -4.09
CA LEU A 92 12.28 -15.70 -4.93
C LEU A 92 12.84 -16.21 -6.26
N THR A 93 13.55 -17.34 -6.27
CA THR A 93 14.09 -17.95 -7.49
C THR A 93 12.97 -18.34 -8.46
N GLN A 94 11.91 -18.98 -7.98
CA GLN A 94 10.79 -19.39 -8.84
C GLN A 94 10.04 -18.20 -9.44
N ILE A 95 9.82 -17.12 -8.67
CA ILE A 95 9.19 -15.90 -9.21
C ILE A 95 10.12 -15.21 -10.21
N TRP A 96 11.42 -15.18 -9.94
CA TRP A 96 12.40 -14.65 -10.88
C TRP A 96 12.41 -15.40 -12.21
N ASP A 97 12.44 -16.73 -12.17
CA ASP A 97 12.37 -17.59 -13.35
C ASP A 97 11.08 -17.36 -14.12
N PHE A 98 9.93 -17.30 -13.43
CA PHE A 98 8.65 -16.99 -14.05
C PHE A 98 8.67 -15.60 -14.73
N ASN A 99 9.09 -14.57 -14.00
CA ASN A 99 9.07 -13.18 -14.47
C ASN A 99 10.02 -12.95 -15.65
N LYS A 100 11.13 -13.71 -15.74
CA LYS A 100 12.05 -13.66 -16.89
C LYS A 100 11.51 -14.32 -18.14
N ASN A 101 10.64 -15.31 -18.00
CA ASN A 101 10.11 -16.10 -19.10
C ASN A 101 8.67 -15.70 -19.50
N THR A 102 8.19 -14.57 -18.99
CA THR A 102 6.84 -14.06 -19.25
C THR A 102 6.86 -12.63 -19.80
N THR A 103 5.72 -12.14 -20.27
CA THR A 103 5.61 -10.76 -20.77
C THR A 103 5.58 -9.76 -19.61
N LYS A 104 5.97 -8.51 -19.85
CA LYS A 104 5.96 -7.43 -18.84
C LYS A 104 4.61 -7.31 -18.13
N GLU A 105 3.51 -7.52 -18.86
CA GLU A 105 2.13 -7.44 -18.33
C GLU A 105 1.76 -8.59 -17.41
N LYS A 106 2.45 -9.74 -17.53
CA LYS A 106 2.23 -10.93 -16.71
C LYS A 106 3.22 -11.05 -15.55
N GLN A 107 4.24 -10.21 -15.49
CA GLN A 107 5.20 -10.19 -14.38
C GLN A 107 4.48 -9.95 -13.06
N LYS A 108 4.91 -10.66 -12.02
CA LYS A 108 4.41 -10.52 -10.66
C LYS A 108 5.27 -9.53 -9.90
N GLY A 109 4.63 -8.56 -9.24
CA GLY A 109 5.26 -7.84 -8.14
C GLY A 109 5.29 -8.71 -6.89
N ILE A 110 6.23 -8.45 -6.00
CA ILE A 110 6.39 -9.20 -4.75
C ILE A 110 6.41 -8.24 -3.57
N LYS A 111 5.66 -8.56 -2.53
CA LYS A 111 5.73 -7.90 -1.23
C LYS A 111 6.04 -8.96 -0.17
N ILE A 112 7.22 -8.91 0.41
CA ILE A 112 7.66 -9.88 1.43
C ILE A 112 7.59 -9.29 2.82
N ASP A 113 6.86 -9.96 3.73
CA ASP A 113 6.58 -9.49 5.08
C ASP A 113 7.44 -10.20 6.14
N PHE A 114 8.43 -9.48 6.70
CA PHE A 114 9.29 -10.00 7.75
C PHE A 114 8.61 -9.91 9.11
N LYS A 115 8.43 -11.06 9.77
CA LYS A 115 7.76 -11.14 11.07
C LYS A 115 8.67 -10.91 12.27
N SER A 116 9.98 -10.76 12.07
CA SER A 116 10.96 -10.43 13.12
C SER A 116 12.25 -9.81 12.57
N THR A 117 13.00 -9.13 13.43
CA THR A 117 14.35 -8.62 13.10
C THR A 117 15.30 -9.74 12.71
N ASP A 118 15.19 -10.90 13.36
CA ASP A 118 16.08 -12.05 13.11
C ASP A 118 15.88 -12.60 11.70
N VAL A 119 14.62 -12.80 11.27
CA VAL A 119 14.37 -13.30 9.91
C VAL A 119 14.78 -12.28 8.85
N PHE A 120 14.56 -10.99 9.09
CA PHE A 120 15.01 -9.94 8.18
C PHE A 120 16.53 -9.96 8.01
N THR A 121 17.28 -9.98 9.11
CA THR A 121 18.75 -9.99 9.11
C THR A 121 19.30 -11.22 8.39
N ASN A 122 18.73 -12.40 8.65
CA ASN A 122 19.11 -13.65 7.98
C ASN A 122 18.71 -13.72 6.50
N SER A 123 17.83 -12.83 6.04
CA SER A 123 17.38 -12.77 4.65
C SER A 123 18.25 -11.86 3.77
N ILE A 124 19.05 -10.95 4.35
CA ILE A 124 19.80 -9.93 3.59
C ILE A 124 20.72 -10.55 2.53
N SER A 125 21.39 -11.66 2.85
CA SER A 125 22.29 -12.34 1.90
C SER A 125 21.52 -12.95 0.72
N ILE A 126 20.32 -13.49 0.96
CA ILE A 126 19.42 -14.03 -0.06
C ILE A 126 18.91 -12.87 -0.94
N LEU A 127 18.44 -11.79 -0.33
CA LEU A 127 17.96 -10.60 -1.04
C LEU A 127 19.03 -10.01 -1.95
N ASN A 128 20.28 -9.87 -1.48
CA ASN A 128 21.38 -9.33 -2.28
C ASN A 128 21.65 -10.14 -3.56
N LYS A 129 21.50 -11.47 -3.53
CA LYS A 129 21.62 -12.31 -4.72
C LYS A 129 20.47 -12.07 -5.70
N MET A 130 19.28 -11.80 -5.18
CA MET A 130 18.04 -11.74 -5.95
C MET A 130 17.61 -10.33 -6.33
N TRP A 131 18.28 -9.26 -5.87
CA TRP A 131 17.78 -7.89 -5.99
C TRP A 131 17.87 -7.27 -7.40
N ASN A 132 18.74 -7.80 -8.26
CA ASN A 132 18.98 -7.23 -9.60
C ASN A 132 17.90 -7.66 -10.60
N THR A 133 16.69 -7.12 -10.45
CA THR A 133 15.50 -7.50 -11.24
C THR A 133 14.76 -6.30 -11.80
N ASP A 134 14.02 -6.53 -12.89
CA ASP A 134 13.23 -5.51 -13.58
C ASP A 134 11.76 -5.46 -13.13
N TYR A 135 11.41 -6.14 -12.03
CA TYR A 135 10.07 -6.20 -11.45
C TYR A 135 10.06 -5.66 -10.02
N GLU A 136 8.87 -5.28 -9.53
CA GLU A 136 8.74 -4.60 -8.25
C GLU A 136 8.89 -5.58 -7.08
N ILE A 137 9.84 -5.28 -6.17
CA ILE A 137 10.03 -5.99 -4.90
C ILE A 137 9.86 -4.99 -3.76
N TRP A 138 8.96 -5.31 -2.83
CA TRP A 138 8.66 -4.50 -1.66
C TRP A 138 9.10 -5.22 -0.40
N LEU A 139 9.81 -4.51 0.47
CA LEU A 139 10.18 -5.02 1.79
C LEU A 139 9.12 -4.54 2.78
N ASN A 140 8.39 -5.46 3.40
CA ASN A 140 7.37 -5.17 4.39
C ASN A 140 7.80 -5.59 5.79
N ALA A 141 7.52 -4.74 6.76
CA ALA A 141 7.62 -5.09 8.17
C ALA A 141 6.74 -4.16 9.02
N ASP A 142 6.17 -4.70 10.09
CA ASP A 142 5.61 -3.91 11.18
C ASP A 142 6.75 -3.46 12.10
N ILE A 143 7.16 -2.20 12.01
CA ILE A 143 8.36 -1.68 12.69
C ILE A 143 8.07 -0.87 13.96
N PHE A 144 6.79 -0.57 14.22
CA PHE A 144 6.35 0.13 15.43
C PHE A 144 5.09 -0.51 16.01
N SER A 145 4.86 -0.31 17.30
CA SER A 145 3.61 -0.75 17.93
C SER A 145 2.44 0.12 17.49
N GLY A 146 1.36 -0.53 17.05
CA GLY A 146 0.16 0.12 16.56
C GLY A 146 -0.99 0.15 17.57
N PRO A 147 -2.20 0.50 17.10
CA PRO A 147 -3.38 0.61 17.94
C PRO A 147 -3.75 -0.68 18.66
N SER A 148 -4.61 -0.53 19.68
CA SER A 148 -5.17 -1.64 20.46
C SER A 148 -4.19 -2.39 21.36
N ASN A 149 -3.06 -1.75 21.72
CA ASN A 149 -2.06 -2.25 22.68
C ASN A 149 -1.67 -3.71 22.40
N ASN A 150 -1.31 -4.03 21.15
CA ASN A 150 -0.81 -5.36 20.84
C ASN A 150 0.56 -5.57 21.49
N THR A 151 0.59 -6.30 22.60
CA THR A 151 1.82 -6.70 23.30
C THR A 151 2.28 -8.11 22.94
N SER A 152 1.51 -8.84 22.13
CA SER A 152 1.80 -10.22 21.73
C SER A 152 2.72 -10.31 20.53
N THR A 153 2.87 -9.22 19.76
CA THR A 153 3.75 -9.14 18.59
C THR A 153 4.83 -8.11 18.85
N ILE A 154 6.09 -8.54 18.77
CA ILE A 154 7.25 -7.66 18.87
C ILE A 154 7.49 -7.05 17.47
N PRO A 155 7.48 -5.72 17.31
CA PRO A 155 7.81 -5.09 16.04
C PRO A 155 9.24 -5.44 15.59
N VAL A 156 9.46 -5.45 14.28
CA VAL A 156 10.80 -5.50 13.70
C VAL A 156 11.56 -4.23 14.10
N ASP A 157 12.84 -4.35 14.42
CA ASP A 157 13.65 -3.20 14.81
C ASP A 157 13.68 -2.15 13.67
N PRO A 158 13.19 -0.92 13.92
CA PRO A 158 13.06 0.10 12.88
C PRO A 158 14.41 0.58 12.36
N ASP A 159 15.43 0.67 13.22
CA ASP A 159 16.75 1.15 12.82
C ASP A 159 17.45 0.11 11.94
N VAL A 160 17.37 -1.17 12.27
CA VAL A 160 17.89 -2.27 11.45
C VAL A 160 17.13 -2.35 10.13
N PHE A 161 15.80 -2.40 10.17
CA PHE A 161 14.97 -2.57 8.97
C PHE A 161 15.19 -1.44 7.96
N LEU A 162 15.10 -0.18 8.40
CA LEU A 162 15.23 0.96 7.51
C LEU A 162 16.66 1.13 6.99
N THR A 163 17.68 0.95 7.83
CA THR A 163 19.10 1.10 7.42
C THR A 163 19.48 0.07 6.36
N GLU A 164 19.17 -1.20 6.59
CA GLU A 164 19.54 -2.28 5.68
C GLU A 164 18.69 -2.25 4.40
N SER A 165 17.39 -1.98 4.52
CA SER A 165 16.51 -1.85 3.35
C SER A 165 16.98 -0.74 2.40
N ASN A 166 17.48 0.36 2.95
CA ASN A 166 18.02 1.49 2.19
C ASN A 166 19.33 1.21 1.43
N LYS A 167 19.91 0.00 1.55
CA LYS A 167 21.05 -0.43 0.73
C LYS A 167 20.61 -0.97 -0.63
N PHE A 168 19.34 -1.34 -0.76
CA PHE A 168 18.78 -1.89 -1.98
C PHE A 168 18.29 -0.79 -2.94
N PRO A 169 18.70 -0.80 -4.22
CA PRO A 169 18.23 0.18 -5.20
C PRO A 169 16.76 -0.06 -5.58
N ASN A 170 16.01 1.00 -5.84
CA ASN A 170 14.63 0.96 -6.33
C ASN A 170 13.66 0.14 -5.45
N VAL A 171 13.96 0.03 -4.14
CA VAL A 171 13.08 -0.66 -3.18
C VAL A 171 11.86 0.20 -2.86
N THR A 172 10.71 -0.45 -2.75
CA THR A 172 9.55 0.14 -2.05
C THR A 172 9.54 -0.36 -0.62
N LEU A 173 9.57 0.56 0.34
CA LEU A 173 9.44 0.23 1.75
C LEU A 173 7.95 0.15 2.11
N SER A 174 7.53 -0.95 2.71
CA SER A 174 6.17 -1.15 3.20
C SER A 174 6.18 -1.21 4.72
N THR A 175 6.14 -0.05 5.38
CA THR A 175 6.42 0.07 6.82
C THR A 175 5.14 0.21 7.63
N GLY A 176 4.81 -0.82 8.40
CA GLY A 176 3.57 -0.93 9.15
C GLY A 176 3.69 -0.73 10.65
N TRP A 177 2.57 -1.00 11.31
CA TRP A 177 2.49 -1.10 12.76
C TRP A 177 1.93 -2.46 13.15
N THR A 178 2.42 -3.03 14.25
CA THR A 178 1.77 -4.23 14.81
C THR A 178 0.36 -3.85 15.27
N THR A 179 -0.65 -4.60 14.85
CA THR A 179 -2.05 -4.28 15.17
C THR A 179 -2.74 -5.43 15.87
N ARG A 180 -3.78 -5.11 16.64
CA ARG A 180 -4.78 -6.08 17.10
C ARG A 180 -6.17 -5.59 16.71
N TRP A 181 -6.82 -6.33 15.83
CA TRP A 181 -8.17 -6.08 15.34
C TRP A 181 -8.87 -7.41 15.06
N GLY A 182 -10.19 -7.40 15.04
CA GLY A 182 -11.00 -8.57 14.72
C GLY A 182 -12.45 -8.39 15.17
N ILE A 183 -13.22 -9.47 15.20
CA ILE A 183 -14.64 -9.46 15.62
C ILE A 183 -14.84 -8.77 16.99
N ASN A 184 -13.93 -9.04 17.94
CA ASN A 184 -14.03 -8.54 19.32
C ASN A 184 -13.21 -7.26 19.57
N TYR A 185 -12.47 -6.77 18.57
CA TYR A 185 -11.58 -5.61 18.67
C TYR A 185 -11.92 -4.67 17.52
N THR A 186 -12.92 -3.83 17.73
CA THR A 186 -13.54 -3.00 16.69
C THR A 186 -13.37 -1.50 16.93
N GLU A 187 -12.63 -1.14 17.98
CA GLU A 187 -12.33 0.23 18.37
C GLU A 187 -10.84 0.48 18.29
N GLY A 188 -10.45 1.58 17.66
CA GLY A 188 -9.05 1.98 17.53
C GLY A 188 -8.79 2.86 16.31
N ILE A 189 -7.84 3.77 16.48
CA ILE A 189 -7.33 4.67 15.45
C ILE A 189 -5.81 4.64 15.48
N TYR A 190 -5.17 4.91 14.35
CA TYR A 190 -3.75 5.29 14.35
C TYR A 190 -3.64 6.67 15.02
N THR A 191 -3.05 6.75 16.21
CA THR A 191 -3.00 8.02 16.97
C THR A 191 -1.95 8.97 16.41
N HIS A 192 -2.03 10.25 16.79
CA HIS A 192 -1.00 11.24 16.42
C HIS A 192 0.40 10.84 16.90
N GLU A 193 0.51 10.26 18.09
CA GLU A 193 1.77 9.80 18.65
C GLU A 193 2.36 8.66 17.83
N GLN A 194 1.54 7.68 17.45
CA GLN A 194 1.96 6.55 16.61
C GLN A 194 2.38 7.00 15.20
N VAL A 195 1.61 7.92 14.61
CA VAL A 195 1.96 8.55 13.33
C VAL A 195 3.25 9.35 13.46
N LYS A 196 3.43 10.10 14.55
CA LYS A 196 4.65 10.88 14.78
C LYS A 196 5.89 9.99 14.89
N VAL A 197 5.81 8.88 15.63
CA VAL A 197 6.93 7.92 15.75
C VAL A 197 7.30 7.37 14.37
N MET A 198 6.31 7.02 13.53
CA MET A 198 6.57 6.59 12.15
C MET A 198 7.25 7.70 11.32
N ILE A 199 6.75 8.94 11.39
CA ILE A 199 7.35 10.09 10.68
C ILE A 199 8.81 10.28 11.09
N ASP A 200 9.09 10.27 12.40
CA ASP A 200 10.43 10.48 12.94
C ASP A 200 11.38 9.36 12.50
N GLY A 201 10.92 8.10 12.54
CA GLY A 201 11.66 6.94 12.05
C GLY A 201 12.02 7.05 10.58
N ILE A 202 11.04 7.35 9.71
CA ILE A 202 11.29 7.52 8.27
C ILE A 202 12.25 8.68 8.01
N LYS A 203 12.06 9.84 8.67
CA LYS A 203 12.93 11.01 8.49
C LYS A 203 14.36 10.77 8.97
N LYS A 204 14.56 9.99 10.04
CA LYS A 204 15.88 9.64 10.57
C LYS A 204 16.73 8.87 9.56
N HIS A 205 16.10 7.99 8.78
CA HIS A 205 16.80 7.05 7.89
C HIS A 205 16.79 7.44 6.41
N GLN A 206 16.24 8.61 6.07
CA GLN A 206 15.66 8.83 4.76
C GLN A 206 16.63 8.75 3.56
N LYS A 207 16.21 7.99 2.53
CA LYS A 207 16.67 8.00 1.13
C LYS A 207 15.43 8.07 0.21
N ASN A 208 15.58 8.48 -1.05
CA ASN A 208 14.51 8.74 -2.06
C ASN A 208 13.71 7.49 -2.52
N ASN A 209 13.37 6.57 -1.61
CA ASN A 209 12.62 5.35 -1.89
C ASN A 209 11.12 5.64 -1.96
N ALA A 210 10.38 4.80 -2.70
CA ALA A 210 8.93 4.76 -2.59
C ALA A 210 8.55 4.15 -1.25
N ILE A 211 7.49 4.66 -0.63
CA ILE A 211 7.00 4.19 0.66
C ILE A 211 5.51 3.93 0.56
N THR A 212 5.09 2.74 0.97
CA THR A 212 3.68 2.46 1.24
C THR A 212 3.49 2.19 2.72
N PHE A 213 2.40 2.70 3.29
CA PHE A 213 2.04 2.38 4.67
C PHE A 213 0.94 1.31 4.67
N PRO A 214 1.26 0.05 5.03
CA PRO A 214 0.24 -0.96 5.26
C PRO A 214 -0.61 -0.58 6.47
N VAL A 215 -1.89 -0.31 6.23
CA VAL A 215 -2.85 0.11 7.25
C VAL A 215 -4.03 -0.85 7.29
N ARG A 216 -4.36 -1.33 8.48
CA ARG A 216 -5.43 -2.32 8.67
C ARG A 216 -6.79 -1.66 8.48
N ALA A 217 -7.63 -2.25 7.63
CA ALA A 217 -8.84 -1.66 7.08
C ALA A 217 -9.81 -1.08 8.14
N GLY A 218 -10.07 -1.83 9.21
CA GLY A 218 -10.99 -1.39 10.28
C GLY A 218 -10.49 -0.18 11.07
N ILE A 219 -9.17 -0.06 11.26
CA ILE A 219 -8.51 1.06 11.93
C ILE A 219 -8.38 2.24 10.95
N ALA A 220 -7.94 1.97 9.72
CA ALA A 220 -7.74 2.98 8.67
C ALA A 220 -9.03 3.75 8.35
N ALA A 221 -10.17 3.06 8.35
CA ALA A 221 -11.49 3.66 8.16
C ALA A 221 -11.81 4.75 9.20
N GLN A 222 -11.16 4.73 10.37
CA GLN A 222 -11.37 5.67 11.46
C GLN A 222 -10.24 6.71 11.59
N SER A 223 -9.21 6.64 10.73
CA SER A 223 -7.93 7.34 10.91
C SER A 223 -7.58 8.32 9.78
N ILE A 224 -8.57 8.84 9.04
CA ILE A 224 -8.32 9.72 7.87
C ILE A 224 -7.47 10.93 8.28
N GLU A 225 -7.78 11.56 9.40
CA GLU A 225 -7.12 12.79 9.85
C GLU A 225 -5.64 12.54 10.20
N THR A 226 -5.34 11.53 11.01
CA THR A 226 -3.96 11.17 11.38
C THR A 226 -3.15 10.61 10.21
N LEU A 227 -3.75 9.77 9.36
CA LEU A 227 -3.09 9.26 8.14
C LEU A 227 -2.85 10.39 7.12
N ASN A 228 -3.72 11.40 7.08
CA ASN A 228 -3.50 12.57 6.23
C ASN A 228 -2.31 13.40 6.74
N HIS A 229 -2.14 13.53 8.05
CA HIS A 229 -0.94 14.15 8.63
C HIS A 229 0.34 13.37 8.29
N LEU A 230 0.31 12.03 8.35
CA LEU A 230 1.42 11.18 7.91
C LEU A 230 1.79 11.45 6.44
N TYR A 231 0.78 11.42 5.55
CA TYR A 231 0.97 11.68 4.12
C TYR A 231 1.59 13.06 3.87
N GLN A 232 1.00 14.12 4.42
CA GLN A 232 1.49 15.50 4.25
C GLN A 232 2.91 15.70 4.80
N SER A 233 3.29 14.95 5.84
CA SER A 233 4.62 15.05 6.46
C SER A 233 5.75 14.44 5.63
N LEU A 234 5.43 13.54 4.69
CA LEU A 234 6.41 12.72 3.97
C LEU A 234 6.30 12.81 2.44
N ASN A 235 5.17 13.26 1.89
CA ASN A 235 4.92 13.31 0.44
C ASN A 235 5.79 14.33 -0.33
N ALA A 236 6.41 15.28 0.37
CA ALA A 236 7.31 16.24 -0.24
C ALA A 236 8.67 15.62 -0.62
N THR A 237 9.06 14.54 0.04
CA THR A 237 10.37 13.90 -0.11
C THR A 237 10.29 12.43 -0.53
N ASN A 238 9.10 11.83 -0.55
CA ASN A 238 8.89 10.43 -0.93
C ASN A 238 7.66 10.28 -1.82
N LEU A 239 7.66 9.24 -2.64
CA LEU A 239 6.44 8.74 -3.25
C LEU A 239 5.67 7.93 -2.19
N VAL A 240 4.67 8.55 -1.58
CA VAL A 240 3.85 7.93 -0.50
C VAL A 240 2.56 7.34 -1.06
N THR A 241 2.29 6.09 -0.69
CA THR A 241 1.00 5.40 -0.87
C THR A 241 0.54 4.73 0.43
N PHE A 242 -0.67 4.18 0.42
CA PHE A 242 -1.20 3.30 1.46
C PHE A 242 -1.53 1.93 0.88
N THR A 243 -1.29 0.86 1.65
CA THR A 243 -1.78 -0.48 1.34
C THR A 243 -2.82 -0.85 2.39
N ILE A 244 -4.09 -0.84 2.02
CA ILE A 244 -5.16 -1.25 2.92
C ILE A 244 -5.15 -2.78 2.98
N TRP A 245 -5.01 -3.34 4.19
CA TRP A 245 -5.08 -4.79 4.40
C TRP A 245 -6.10 -5.19 5.46
N SER A 246 -6.59 -6.42 5.43
CA SER A 246 -7.61 -6.91 6.37
C SER A 246 -7.55 -8.42 6.49
N SER A 247 -7.78 -8.97 7.68
CA SER A 247 -8.09 -10.40 7.83
C SER A 247 -9.55 -10.68 7.44
N GLU A 248 -9.88 -11.93 7.11
CA GLU A 248 -11.25 -12.39 6.73
C GLU A 248 -12.35 -11.98 7.73
N ASN A 249 -12.01 -11.93 9.02
CA ASN A 249 -12.97 -11.69 10.11
C ASN A 249 -12.83 -10.29 10.75
N ASP A 250 -12.12 -9.37 10.13
CA ASP A 250 -12.02 -8.01 10.64
C ASP A 250 -13.34 -7.26 10.47
N ASN A 251 -13.78 -6.59 11.53
CA ASN A 251 -14.91 -5.68 11.42
C ASN A 251 -14.46 -4.39 10.70
N VAL A 252 -15.09 -4.06 9.58
CA VAL A 252 -14.73 -2.90 8.77
C VAL A 252 -15.96 -2.08 8.43
N ASN A 253 -15.93 -0.79 8.79
CA ASN A 253 -16.91 0.17 8.30
C ASN A 253 -16.62 0.50 6.83
N VAL A 254 -17.31 -0.18 5.92
CA VAL A 254 -17.11 -0.05 4.46
C VAL A 254 -17.33 1.37 3.96
N GLU A 255 -18.32 2.10 4.48
CA GLU A 255 -18.59 3.47 4.07
C GLU A 255 -17.41 4.39 4.40
N ASN A 256 -16.89 4.29 5.61
CA ASN A 256 -15.76 5.09 6.05
C ASN A 256 -14.46 4.67 5.35
N LEU A 257 -14.27 3.37 5.06
CA LEU A 257 -13.12 2.91 4.29
C LEU A 257 -13.15 3.45 2.86
N ARG A 258 -14.31 3.48 2.19
CA ARG A 258 -14.46 4.15 0.88
C ARG A 258 -14.13 5.64 0.97
N LYS A 259 -14.60 6.35 2.01
CA LYS A 259 -14.24 7.77 2.23
C LYS A 259 -12.73 7.96 2.34
N MET A 260 -12.04 7.08 3.06
CA MET A 260 -10.58 7.09 3.18
C MET A 260 -9.91 6.88 1.82
N ILE A 261 -10.31 5.88 1.05
CA ILE A 261 -9.76 5.61 -0.29
C ILE A 261 -9.92 6.83 -1.21
N PHE A 262 -11.12 7.43 -1.23
CA PHE A 262 -11.38 8.62 -2.05
C PHE A 262 -10.66 9.88 -1.56
N HIS A 263 -10.45 10.02 -0.26
CA HIS A 263 -9.72 11.14 0.32
C HIS A 263 -8.27 11.19 -0.19
N PHE A 264 -7.59 10.05 -0.24
CA PHE A 264 -6.21 9.96 -0.72
C PHE A 264 -6.10 9.85 -2.24
N GLY A 265 -7.10 9.24 -2.90
CA GLY A 265 -7.11 9.03 -4.34
C GLY A 265 -6.77 7.61 -4.73
N LEU A 266 -7.35 7.16 -5.85
CA LEU A 266 -7.17 5.80 -6.37
C LEU A 266 -5.74 5.52 -6.82
N ASP A 267 -4.93 6.55 -7.08
CA ASP A 267 -3.51 6.48 -7.40
C ASP A 267 -2.59 6.45 -6.18
N LYS A 268 -3.16 6.43 -4.98
CA LYS A 268 -2.42 6.43 -3.72
C LYS A 268 -2.76 5.25 -2.82
N VAL A 269 -3.68 4.38 -3.23
CA VAL A 269 -4.19 3.32 -2.37
C VAL A 269 -4.21 1.97 -3.08
N TYR A 270 -3.45 1.02 -2.55
CA TYR A 270 -3.56 -0.41 -2.86
C TYR A 270 -4.57 -1.06 -1.90
N VAL A 271 -5.25 -2.12 -2.36
CA VAL A 271 -6.30 -2.82 -1.60
C VAL A 271 -6.02 -4.32 -1.60
N ASP A 272 -5.41 -4.81 -0.52
CA ASP A 272 -5.11 -6.22 -0.25
C ASP A 272 -6.06 -6.76 0.83
N VAL A 273 -7.31 -7.01 0.45
CA VAL A 273 -8.36 -7.42 1.40
C VAL A 273 -9.14 -8.64 0.88
N PRO A 274 -9.79 -9.40 1.78
CA PRO A 274 -10.66 -10.51 1.43
C PRO A 274 -11.66 -10.21 0.32
N ALA A 275 -11.98 -11.21 -0.49
CA ALA A 275 -12.87 -11.07 -1.64
C ALA A 275 -14.23 -10.47 -1.26
N ASN A 276 -14.76 -10.82 -0.09
CA ASN A 276 -16.01 -10.25 0.43
C ASN A 276 -15.88 -8.72 0.62
N LEU A 277 -14.89 -8.25 1.39
CA LEU A 277 -14.67 -6.82 1.60
C LEU A 277 -14.33 -6.10 0.29
N SER A 278 -13.48 -6.70 -0.55
CA SER A 278 -13.10 -6.16 -1.86
C SER A 278 -14.33 -5.94 -2.74
N SER A 279 -15.26 -6.90 -2.79
CA SER A 279 -16.50 -6.79 -3.57
C SER A 279 -17.40 -5.65 -3.08
N GLN A 280 -17.40 -5.38 -1.78
CA GLN A 280 -18.10 -4.24 -1.20
C GLN A 280 -17.37 -2.93 -1.47
N LEU A 281 -16.05 -2.90 -1.63
CA LEU A 281 -15.32 -1.68 -1.99
C LEU A 281 -15.45 -1.32 -3.46
N ARG A 282 -15.74 -2.30 -4.33
CA ARG A 282 -15.96 -2.05 -5.77
C ARG A 282 -17.03 -0.99 -5.95
N TYR A 283 -16.61 0.09 -6.61
CA TYR A 283 -17.50 1.11 -7.07
C TYR A 283 -18.38 0.46 -8.12
N THR A 284 -19.66 0.21 -7.80
CA THR A 284 -20.64 0.08 -8.87
C THR A 284 -20.45 1.32 -9.74
N ASN A 285 -20.39 1.14 -11.06
CA ASN A 285 -20.56 2.22 -12.02
C ASN A 285 -22.00 2.76 -11.91
N ASP A 286 -22.40 3.20 -10.72
CA ASP A 286 -23.56 4.03 -10.52
C ASP A 286 -23.15 5.48 -10.84
N SER A 287 -22.63 5.63 -12.06
CA SER A 287 -22.53 6.90 -12.80
C SER A 287 -23.90 7.60 -12.88
N SER A 288 -24.98 6.95 -12.45
CA SER A 288 -26.32 7.51 -12.30
C SER A 288 -26.51 8.40 -11.06
N ARG A 289 -25.61 8.36 -10.04
CA ARG A 289 -25.79 9.14 -8.79
C ARG A 289 -24.82 10.30 -8.55
N ILE A 290 -23.83 10.51 -9.41
CA ILE A 290 -22.90 11.67 -9.30
C ILE A 290 -23.29 12.85 -10.23
N HIS A 291 -24.36 12.71 -11.03
CA HIS A 291 -24.83 13.79 -11.91
C HIS A 291 -25.82 14.81 -11.29
N THR A 292 -26.07 14.77 -9.98
CA THR A 292 -27.09 15.63 -9.35
C THR A 292 -26.59 16.84 -8.56
N LYS A 293 -25.28 17.13 -8.52
CA LYS A 293 -24.80 18.42 -7.95
C LYS A 293 -24.61 19.54 -8.98
N GLN A 294 -24.34 19.23 -10.26
CA GLN A 294 -24.32 20.26 -11.31
C GLN A 294 -25.72 20.58 -11.88
N SER A 295 -26.67 19.63 -11.85
CA SER A 295 -28.05 19.88 -12.31
C SER A 295 -28.84 20.76 -11.33
N PHE A 296 -28.54 20.71 -10.03
CA PHE A 296 -29.19 21.54 -9.02
C PHE A 296 -28.85 23.04 -9.19
N VAL A 297 -27.58 23.35 -9.48
CA VAL A 297 -27.14 24.74 -9.73
C VAL A 297 -27.69 25.28 -11.05
N LYS A 298 -27.78 24.44 -12.09
CA LYS A 298 -28.33 24.82 -13.39
C LYS A 298 -29.85 25.08 -13.33
N ASN A 299 -30.60 24.27 -12.58
CA ASN A 299 -32.04 24.47 -12.39
C ASN A 299 -32.38 25.72 -11.55
N ILE A 300 -31.55 26.08 -10.56
CA ILE A 300 -31.73 27.32 -9.79
C ILE A 300 -31.43 28.56 -10.67
N MET A 301 -30.41 28.50 -11.54
CA MET A 301 -30.08 29.57 -12.49
C MET A 301 -31.16 29.76 -13.58
N LEU A 302 -31.73 28.66 -14.09
CA LEU A 302 -32.78 28.70 -15.12
C LEU A 302 -34.14 29.16 -14.56
N ASN A 303 -34.49 28.78 -13.33
CA ASN A 303 -35.73 29.26 -12.69
C ASN A 303 -35.65 30.74 -12.28
N LYS A 304 -34.47 31.28 -11.97
CA LYS A 304 -34.29 32.72 -11.72
C LYS A 304 -34.39 33.58 -12.98
N LYS A 305 -34.11 33.03 -14.18
CA LYS A 305 -34.33 33.75 -15.45
C LYS A 305 -35.79 33.76 -15.91
N LYS A 306 -36.64 32.84 -15.44
CA LYS A 306 -38.07 32.79 -15.79
C LYS A 306 -38.97 33.65 -14.90
N ASN A 307 -38.59 33.89 -13.64
CA ASN A 307 -39.35 34.74 -12.73
C ASN A 307 -38.59 36.03 -12.45
N GLY A 308 -38.86 37.06 -13.25
CA GLY A 308 -38.21 38.38 -13.19
C GLY A 308 -38.39 39.10 -11.85
N LYS A 309 -37.58 38.74 -10.85
CA LYS A 309 -37.39 39.51 -9.62
C LYS A 309 -35.90 39.60 -9.30
N SER A 310 -35.36 40.81 -9.47
CA SER A 310 -34.02 41.20 -9.05
C SER A 310 -33.95 41.15 -7.53
N CYS A 311 -33.01 40.36 -6.99
CA CYS A 311 -32.60 40.45 -5.60
C CYS A 311 -31.08 40.63 -5.57
N LYS A 312 -30.62 41.81 -5.17
CA LYS A 312 -29.20 42.15 -4.99
C LYS A 312 -28.62 41.28 -3.88
N VAL A 313 -27.60 40.49 -4.18
CA VAL A 313 -26.75 39.84 -3.16
C VAL A 313 -25.45 40.62 -3.10
N PHE A 314 -25.21 41.27 -1.96
CA PHE A 314 -23.93 41.90 -1.62
C PHE A 314 -22.89 40.80 -1.34
N PHE A 315 -21.76 40.84 -2.06
CA PHE A 315 -20.55 40.13 -1.67
C PHE A 315 -19.64 41.09 -0.91
N SER A 316 -19.43 40.87 0.40
CA SER A 316 -18.35 41.53 1.13
C SER A 316 -17.04 40.80 0.83
N GLN A 317 -16.14 41.48 0.11
CA GLN A 317 -14.75 41.07 -0.02
C GLN A 317 -14.00 41.46 1.27
N GLN A 318 -13.43 40.50 1.99
CA GLN A 318 -12.36 40.76 2.96
C GLN A 318 -11.02 40.38 2.32
N LYS A 319 -10.16 41.40 2.16
CA LYS A 319 -8.75 41.32 1.76
C LYS A 319 -7.84 41.04 2.98
N PRO A 320 -6.60 40.58 2.77
CA PRO A 320 -5.74 40.04 3.83
C PRO A 320 -5.06 41.15 4.65
N PHE A 321 -4.80 40.84 5.92
CA PHE A 321 -4.07 41.70 6.85
C PHE A 321 -2.56 41.38 6.76
N ILE A 322 -1.75 42.37 6.37
CA ILE A 322 -0.31 42.44 6.62
C ILE A 322 -0.13 43.55 7.65
N ALA A 323 0.55 43.28 8.76
CA ALA A 323 0.96 44.30 9.71
C ALA A 323 2.46 44.14 10.00
N GLN A 324 3.23 45.17 9.63
CA GLN A 324 4.51 45.53 10.20
C GLN A 324 4.40 46.99 10.61
N ILE A 325 4.45 47.26 11.92
CA ILE A 325 5.39 48.17 12.58
C ILE A 325 5.74 47.51 13.91
#